data_AF-A0A1E4B0M2-F1
#
_entry.id   AF-A0A1E4B0M2-F1
#
_cell.length_a   1.000
_cell.length_b   1.000
_cell.length_c   1.000
_cell.angle_alpha   90.00
_cell.angle_beta   90.00
_cell.angle_gamma   90.00
#
_symmetry.space_group_name_H-M   'P 1'
#
loop_
_entity.id
_entity.type
_entity.pdbx_description
1 polymer ?
#
loop_
_entity_poly.entity_id
_entity_poly.type
_entity_poly.pdbx_seq_one_letter_code
_entity_poly.pdbx_strand_id
1 'polypeptide(L)'
;MCGLYSILNFLSTLDEWKDEEPAKALEYVLEAAEAEGVLTARWITGGYRSSELKGILNRIFQRWWMPFEAFFLCEIERLPGEQTHGLYCRILECGGAVIGGSDDRSHWLLFSKVEGTQSIIDSSDNVNPVRRFDGRSRTFCSDDAIVILARSRATFQIG
;
A
#
# COMPACT_ATOMS: atom_id res chain seq x y z
N MET A 1 -8.61 8.49 -6.16
CA MET A 1 -9.19 7.72 -5.03
C MET A 1 -8.60 6.33 -4.82
N CYS A 2 -8.22 5.57 -5.86
CA CYS A 2 -7.70 4.19 -5.73
C CYS A 2 -6.59 4.01 -4.67
N GLY A 3 -5.68 4.97 -4.51
CA GLY A 3 -4.64 4.92 -3.47
C GLY A 3 -5.19 4.90 -2.03
N LEU A 4 -6.24 5.69 -1.72
CA LEU A 4 -6.89 5.62 -0.40
C LEU A 4 -7.60 4.28 -0.19
N TYR A 5 -8.20 3.74 -1.25
CA TYR A 5 -8.81 2.42 -1.19
C TYR A 5 -7.77 1.30 -1.05
N SER A 6 -6.57 1.43 -1.60
CA SER A 6 -5.45 0.50 -1.33
C SER A 6 -5.06 0.52 0.15
N ILE A 7 -5.05 1.69 0.79
CA ILE A 7 -4.83 1.81 2.24
C ILE A 7 -5.98 1.13 3.00
N LEU A 8 -7.23 1.42 2.65
CA LEU A 8 -8.40 0.83 3.30
C LEU A 8 -8.42 -0.71 3.18
N ASN A 9 -8.12 -1.23 1.99
CA ASN A 9 -8.01 -2.67 1.75
C ASN A 9 -6.86 -3.30 2.52
N PHE A 10 -5.76 -2.58 2.77
CA PHE A 10 -4.70 -3.08 3.65
C PHE A 10 -5.19 -3.16 5.10
N LEU A 11 -5.82 -2.10 5.61
CA LEU A 11 -6.34 -2.07 6.97
C LEU A 11 -7.35 -3.20 7.22
N SER A 12 -8.23 -3.50 6.25
CA SER A 12 -9.21 -4.59 6.39
C SER A 12 -8.58 -5.99 6.42
N THR A 13 -7.31 -6.14 6.03
CA THR A 13 -6.58 -7.40 6.21
C THR A 13 -6.04 -7.60 7.63
N LEU A 14 -6.02 -6.55 8.46
CA LEU A 14 -5.45 -6.59 9.79
C LEU A 14 -6.44 -7.13 10.81
N ASP A 15 -5.92 -7.90 11.76
CA ASP A 15 -6.77 -8.62 12.68
C ASP A 15 -7.58 -7.71 13.60
N GLU A 16 -7.00 -6.58 13.95
CA GLU A 16 -7.58 -5.57 14.83
C GLU A 16 -8.64 -4.70 14.13
N TRP A 17 -8.78 -4.81 12.81
CA TRP A 17 -9.63 -3.95 11.98
C TRP A 17 -10.71 -4.72 11.21
N LYS A 18 -10.76 -6.05 11.30
CA LYS A 18 -11.74 -6.90 10.57
C LYS A 18 -13.18 -6.53 10.89
N ASP A 19 -13.44 -6.13 12.13
CA ASP A 19 -14.76 -5.81 12.65
C ASP A 19 -15.08 -4.29 12.55
N GLU A 20 -14.14 -3.48 12.05
CA GLU A 20 -14.36 -2.04 11.89
C GLU A 20 -15.29 -1.78 10.71
N GLU A 21 -16.28 -0.91 10.92
CA GLU A 21 -17.22 -0.58 9.85
C GLU A 21 -16.49 0.12 8.70
N PRO A 22 -16.72 -0.26 7.42
CA PRO A 22 -16.00 0.32 6.29
C PRO A 22 -16.09 1.86 6.21
N ALA A 23 -17.22 2.43 6.60
CA ALA A 23 -17.42 3.88 6.64
C ALA A 23 -16.50 4.56 7.66
N LYS A 24 -16.34 3.96 8.83
CA LYS A 24 -15.50 4.45 9.92
C LYS A 24 -14.01 4.27 9.61
N ALA A 25 -13.64 3.14 9.00
CA ALA A 25 -12.28 2.94 8.51
C ALA A 25 -11.91 3.96 7.40
N LEU A 26 -12.85 4.30 6.53
CA LEU A 26 -12.65 5.36 5.53
C LEU A 26 -12.49 6.74 6.20
N GLU A 27 -13.29 7.05 7.21
CA GLU A 27 -13.17 8.30 7.98
C GLU A 27 -11.76 8.47 8.54
N TYR A 28 -11.17 7.42 9.13
CA TYR A 28 -9.79 7.47 9.62
C TYR A 28 -8.74 7.73 8.53
N VAL A 29 -8.93 7.18 7.34
CA VAL A 29 -8.06 7.44 6.19
C VAL A 29 -8.20 8.88 5.72
N LEU A 30 -9.43 9.42 5.70
CA LEU A 30 -9.70 10.80 5.30
C LEU A 30 -9.15 11.82 6.32
N GLU A 31 -9.32 11.58 7.62
CA GLU A 31 -8.72 12.41 8.67
C GLU A 31 -7.18 12.43 8.56
N ALA A 32 -6.57 11.28 8.26
CA ALA A 32 -5.13 11.23 8.04
C ALA A 32 -4.71 12.02 6.78
N ALA A 33 -5.48 11.93 5.68
CA ALA A 33 -5.25 12.72 4.48
C ALA A 33 -5.42 14.23 4.69
N GLU A 34 -6.39 14.63 5.52
CA GLU A 34 -6.60 16.02 5.91
C GLU A 34 -5.41 16.56 6.70
N ALA A 35 -4.95 15.80 7.70
CA ALA A 35 -3.82 16.19 8.53
C ALA A 35 -2.48 16.24 7.78
N GLU A 36 -2.34 15.49 6.68
CA GLU A 36 -1.22 15.59 5.74
C GLU A 36 -1.39 16.75 4.73
N GLY A 37 -2.51 17.48 4.75
CA GLY A 37 -2.80 18.59 3.83
C GLY A 37 -3.10 18.14 2.39
N VAL A 38 -3.44 16.86 2.20
CA VAL A 38 -3.66 16.25 0.88
C VAL A 38 -5.12 15.87 0.63
N LEU A 39 -6.03 16.18 1.55
CA LEU A 39 -7.47 16.07 1.31
C LEU A 39 -8.01 17.33 0.60
N THR A 40 -7.77 17.43 -0.70
CA THR A 40 -8.31 18.53 -1.53
C THR A 40 -9.02 17.98 -2.77
N ALA A 41 -9.94 18.76 -3.33
CA ALA A 41 -10.64 18.39 -4.57
C ALA A 41 -9.67 18.01 -5.71
N ARG A 42 -8.53 18.70 -5.81
CA ARG A 42 -7.47 18.42 -6.77
C ARG A 42 -6.91 17.00 -6.63
N TRP A 43 -6.69 16.54 -5.41
CA TRP A 43 -6.05 15.25 -5.13
C TRP A 43 -7.04 14.08 -5.15
N ILE A 44 -8.28 14.33 -4.73
CA ILE A 44 -9.37 13.35 -4.83
C ILE A 44 -9.60 12.96 -6.30
N THR A 45 -9.61 13.95 -7.20
CA THR A 45 -9.86 13.77 -8.63
C THR A 45 -8.61 13.41 -9.44
N GLY A 46 -7.46 14.01 -9.11
CA GLY A 46 -6.21 13.83 -9.85
C GLY A 46 -5.32 12.69 -9.34
N GLY A 47 -5.71 11.99 -8.27
CA GLY A 47 -4.91 10.93 -7.66
C GLY A 47 -3.84 11.44 -6.71
N TYR A 48 -3.30 10.50 -5.93
CA TYR A 48 -2.24 10.76 -4.93
C TYR A 48 -0.88 10.35 -5.48
N ARG A 49 0.18 11.01 -5.00
CA ARG A 49 1.58 10.59 -5.20
C ARG A 49 2.01 9.59 -4.14
N SER A 50 3.10 8.88 -4.41
CA SER A 50 3.72 7.95 -3.47
C SER A 50 4.02 8.59 -2.12
N SER A 51 4.59 9.80 -2.11
CA SER A 51 4.91 10.52 -0.87
C SER A 51 3.68 10.88 -0.04
N GLU A 52 2.57 11.22 -0.71
CA GLU A 52 1.30 11.56 -0.08
C GLU A 52 0.68 10.30 0.55
N LEU A 53 0.68 9.16 -0.15
CA LEU A 53 0.19 7.88 0.37
C LEU A 53 1.01 7.35 1.55
N LYS A 54 2.36 7.46 1.47
CA LYS A 54 3.26 7.10 2.58
C LYS A 54 2.96 7.93 3.83
N GLY A 55 2.76 9.25 3.67
CA GLY A 55 2.41 10.15 4.78
C GLY A 55 1.11 9.74 5.47
N ILE A 56 0.06 9.48 4.69
CA ILE A 56 -1.24 9.03 5.20
C ILE A 56 -1.10 7.73 6.00
N LEU A 57 -0.44 6.71 5.44
CA LEU A 57 -0.22 5.42 6.13
C LEU A 57 0.52 5.60 7.45
N ASN A 58 1.66 6.31 7.43
CA ASN A 58 2.46 6.51 8.63
C ASN A 58 1.71 7.29 9.71
N ARG A 59 0.86 8.25 9.32
CA ARG A 59 -0.01 8.96 10.27
C ARG A 59 -1.03 8.03 10.92
N ILE A 60 -1.68 7.17 10.13
CA ILE A 60 -2.61 6.15 10.67
C ILE A 60 -1.87 5.24 11.65
N PHE A 61 -0.72 4.70 11.24
CA PHE A 61 0.07 3.78 12.07
C PHE A 61 0.57 4.44 13.36
N GLN A 62 0.92 5.71 13.33
CA GLN A 62 1.32 6.46 14.52
C GLN A 62 0.13 6.72 15.44
N ARG A 63 -1.00 7.19 14.90
CA ARG A 63 -2.20 7.53 15.68
C ARG A 63 -2.80 6.33 16.42
N TRP A 64 -2.76 5.16 15.78
CA TRP A 64 -3.34 3.92 16.31
C TRP A 64 -2.30 2.96 16.91
N TRP A 65 -1.06 3.43 17.11
CA TRP A 65 0.07 2.63 17.63
C TRP A 65 0.25 1.28 16.93
N MET A 66 0.00 1.24 15.62
CA MET A 66 0.07 0.00 14.85
C MET A 66 1.53 -0.44 14.72
N PRO A 67 1.81 -1.75 14.74
CA PRO A 67 3.17 -2.28 14.68
C PRO A 67 3.75 -2.24 13.26
N PHE A 68 3.29 -1.31 12.41
CA PHE A 68 3.70 -1.16 11.03
C PHE A 68 4.36 0.19 10.78
N GLU A 69 5.08 0.27 9.66
CA GLU A 69 5.64 1.48 9.09
C GLU A 69 5.65 1.37 7.56
N ALA A 70 5.42 2.50 6.89
CA ALA A 70 5.42 2.62 5.45
C ALA A 70 6.73 3.27 4.96
N PHE A 71 7.36 2.64 3.98
CA PHE A 71 8.62 3.03 3.35
C PHE A 71 8.42 3.20 1.85
N PHE A 72 9.27 3.98 1.20
CA PHE A 72 9.48 3.85 -0.24
C PHE A 72 10.27 2.57 -0.49
N LEU A 73 9.97 1.87 -1.58
CA LEU A 73 10.72 0.67 -1.96
C LEU A 73 12.23 0.94 -2.05
N CYS A 74 12.61 2.09 -2.62
CA CYS A 74 14.01 2.50 -2.74
C CYS A 74 14.71 2.81 -1.39
N GLU A 75 13.98 2.96 -0.29
CA GLU A 75 14.54 3.07 1.07
C GLU A 75 14.91 1.69 1.65
N ILE A 76 14.28 0.61 1.16
CA ILE A 76 14.56 -0.76 1.58
C ILE A 76 15.74 -1.33 0.81
N GLU A 77 15.71 -1.23 -0.52
CA GLU A 77 16.78 -1.71 -1.38
C GLU A 77 16.78 -0.92 -2.70
N ARG A 78 17.91 -0.31 -3.08
CA ARG A 78 18.05 0.33 -4.39
C ARG A 78 18.46 -0.73 -5.42
N LEU A 79 17.52 -1.15 -6.27
CA LEU A 79 17.78 -2.15 -7.30
C LEU A 79 17.39 -1.64 -8.70
N PRO A 80 17.99 -2.18 -9.78
CA PRO A 80 17.51 -1.96 -11.14
C PRO A 80 16.14 -2.62 -11.38
N GLY A 81 15.26 -1.98 -12.17
CA GLY A 81 13.83 -2.31 -12.33
C GLY A 81 13.43 -3.75 -12.69
N GLU A 82 14.31 -4.58 -13.25
CA GLU A 82 14.03 -6.00 -13.47
C GLU A 82 13.94 -6.82 -12.16
N GLN A 83 14.47 -6.30 -11.06
CA GLN A 83 14.47 -6.95 -9.75
C GLN A 83 13.31 -6.52 -8.85
N THR A 84 12.60 -5.43 -9.19
CA THR A 84 11.50 -4.84 -8.40
C THR A 84 10.36 -5.85 -8.14
N HIS A 85 10.02 -6.67 -9.14
CA HIS A 85 9.04 -7.76 -8.96
C HIS A 85 9.50 -8.79 -7.92
N GLY A 86 10.77 -9.21 -7.98
CA GLY A 86 11.33 -10.16 -7.02
C GLY A 86 11.30 -9.61 -5.59
N LEU A 87 11.58 -8.31 -5.45
CA LEU A 87 11.51 -7.62 -4.17
C LEU A 87 10.07 -7.57 -3.62
N TYR A 88 9.06 -7.30 -4.46
CA TYR A 88 7.65 -7.40 -4.06
C TYR A 88 7.33 -8.80 -3.52
N CYS A 89 7.66 -9.85 -4.26
CA CYS A 89 7.41 -11.22 -3.82
C CYS A 89 8.05 -11.51 -2.45
N ARG A 90 9.30 -11.08 -2.23
CA ARG A 90 10.00 -11.24 -0.95
C ARG A 90 9.32 -10.48 0.19
N ILE A 91 8.90 -9.24 -0.06
CA ILE A 91 8.15 -8.43 0.92
C ILE A 91 6.87 -9.15 1.34
N LEU A 92 6.10 -9.65 0.36
CA LEU A 92 4.85 -10.39 0.61
C LEU A 92 5.12 -11.72 1.33
N GLU A 93 6.19 -12.43 1.00
CA GLU A 93 6.62 -13.64 1.70
C GLU A 93 6.87 -13.39 3.18
N CYS A 94 7.55 -12.27 3.48
CA CYS A 94 7.78 -11.78 4.83
C CYS A 94 6.56 -11.12 5.48
N GLY A 95 5.35 -11.29 4.93
CA GLY A 95 4.11 -10.79 5.54
C GLY A 95 3.95 -9.27 5.49
N GLY A 96 4.71 -8.58 4.63
CA GLY A 96 4.45 -7.18 4.29
C GLY A 96 3.37 -7.04 3.23
N ALA A 97 3.11 -5.80 2.85
CA ALA A 97 2.25 -5.43 1.72
C ALA A 97 2.93 -4.34 0.90
N VAL A 98 2.49 -4.16 -0.35
CA VAL A 98 3.00 -3.09 -1.22
C VAL A 98 1.84 -2.38 -1.89
N ILE A 99 1.83 -1.05 -1.88
CA ILE A 99 0.98 -0.24 -2.74
C ILE A 99 1.82 0.15 -3.96
N GLY A 100 1.59 -0.54 -5.08
CA GLY A 100 2.30 -0.36 -6.34
C GLY A 100 1.47 0.41 -7.36
N GLY A 101 2.15 1.10 -8.27
CA GLY A 101 1.54 1.99 -9.25
C GLY A 101 2.60 2.75 -10.02
N SER A 102 2.23 3.89 -10.61
CA SER A 102 3.18 4.83 -11.20
C SER A 102 2.97 6.18 -10.51
N ASP A 103 4.07 6.87 -10.13
CA ASP A 103 4.01 8.20 -9.49
C ASP A 103 3.42 9.31 -10.40
N ASP A 104 2.97 8.96 -11.61
CA ASP A 104 2.19 9.83 -12.49
C ASP A 104 0.74 10.03 -12.04
N ARG A 105 0.37 9.49 -10.87
CA ARG A 105 -0.98 9.55 -10.25
C ARG A 105 -2.05 8.76 -11.02
N SER A 106 -1.66 7.88 -11.95
CA SER A 106 -2.58 7.17 -12.83
C SER A 106 -3.43 6.11 -12.10
N HIS A 107 -2.79 5.21 -11.35
CA HIS A 107 -3.50 4.13 -10.65
C HIS A 107 -2.65 3.48 -9.56
N TRP A 108 -3.30 3.10 -8.46
CA TRP A 108 -2.69 2.42 -7.32
C TRP A 108 -3.36 1.08 -7.06
N LEU A 109 -2.54 0.06 -6.83
CA LEU A 109 -2.93 -1.31 -6.55
C LEU A 109 -2.33 -1.76 -5.23
N LEU A 110 -3.09 -2.53 -4.45
CA LEU A 110 -2.54 -3.19 -3.27
C LEU A 110 -2.06 -4.59 -3.65
N PHE A 111 -0.80 -4.89 -3.35
CA PHE A 111 -0.21 -6.22 -3.38
C PHE A 111 -0.17 -6.72 -1.93
N SER A 112 -0.84 -7.83 -1.66
CA SER A 112 -0.94 -8.41 -0.32
C SER A 112 -1.12 -9.93 -0.40
N LYS A 113 -1.10 -10.63 0.74
CA LYS A 113 -1.53 -12.04 0.82
C LYS A 113 -3.01 -12.12 1.16
N VAL A 114 -3.78 -12.81 0.33
CA VAL A 114 -5.17 -13.18 0.60
C VAL A 114 -5.23 -14.70 0.71
N GLU A 115 -5.71 -15.21 1.85
CA GLU A 115 -5.78 -16.67 2.12
C GLU A 115 -4.43 -17.38 1.90
N GLY A 116 -3.33 -16.72 2.26
CA GLY A 116 -1.96 -17.24 2.10
C GLY A 116 -1.38 -17.12 0.68
N THR A 117 -2.17 -16.69 -0.30
CA THR A 117 -1.73 -16.51 -1.70
C THR A 117 -1.38 -15.06 -1.99
N GLN A 118 -0.25 -14.82 -2.67
CA GLN A 118 0.11 -13.48 -3.14
C GLN A 118 -0.90 -13.00 -4.19
N SER A 119 -1.48 -11.83 -3.94
CA SER A 119 -2.62 -11.30 -4.66
C SER A 119 -2.45 -9.81 -4.95
N ILE A 120 -3.10 -9.37 -6.01
CA ILE A 120 -3.28 -7.99 -6.41
C ILE A 120 -4.73 -7.63 -6.16
N ILE A 121 -4.96 -6.53 -5.45
CA ILE A 121 -6.27 -5.99 -5.12
C ILE A 121 -6.42 -4.65 -5.84
N ASP A 122 -7.33 -4.62 -6.81
CA ASP A 122 -7.62 -3.49 -7.68
C ASP A 122 -9.00 -2.91 -7.35
N SER A 123 -9.01 -1.81 -6.59
CA SER A 123 -10.25 -1.14 -6.17
C SER A 123 -11.06 -0.51 -7.30
N SER A 124 -10.51 -0.45 -8.53
CA SER A 124 -11.21 0.06 -9.71
C SER A 124 -11.87 -1.04 -10.56
N ASP A 125 -11.49 -2.30 -10.35
CA ASP A 125 -12.03 -3.44 -11.10
C ASP A 125 -13.23 -4.05 -10.37
N ASN A 126 -14.44 -3.67 -10.78
CA ASN A 126 -15.69 -4.18 -10.19
C ASN A 126 -16.01 -5.64 -10.58
N VAL A 127 -15.28 -6.23 -11.53
CA VAL A 127 -15.55 -7.59 -12.03
C VAL A 127 -14.64 -8.59 -11.35
N ASN A 128 -13.33 -8.31 -11.32
CA ASN A 128 -12.31 -9.16 -10.70
C ASN A 128 -11.38 -8.32 -9.80
N PRO A 129 -11.87 -7.83 -8.65
CA PRO A 129 -11.12 -6.93 -7.77
C PRO A 129 -9.89 -7.60 -7.14
N VAL A 130 -9.86 -8.93 -7.05
CA VAL A 130 -8.75 -9.70 -6.49
C VAL A 130 -8.23 -10.68 -7.55
N ARG A 131 -6.94 -10.61 -7.84
CA ARG A 131 -6.25 -11.45 -8.85
C ARG A 131 -4.96 -12.00 -8.28
N ARG A 132 -4.48 -13.15 -8.76
CA ARG A 132 -3.19 -13.70 -8.34
C ARG A 132 -2.04 -12.81 -8.82
N PHE A 133 -1.02 -12.61 -7.98
CA PHE A 133 0.23 -11.98 -8.39
C PHE A 133 1.17 -13.04 -8.98
N ASP A 134 1.15 -13.19 -10.30
CA ASP A 134 1.87 -14.25 -11.04
C ASP A 134 2.92 -13.71 -12.04
N GLY A 135 3.30 -12.44 -11.90
CA GLY A 135 4.31 -11.78 -12.74
C GLY A 135 3.82 -11.20 -14.06
N ARG A 136 2.55 -11.39 -14.45
CA ARG A 136 1.95 -10.66 -15.59
C ARG A 136 1.69 -9.18 -15.29
N SER A 137 1.70 -8.79 -14.02
CA SER A 137 1.45 -7.43 -13.54
C SER A 137 2.73 -6.67 -13.16
N ARG A 138 3.88 -7.05 -13.74
CA ARG A 138 5.17 -6.35 -13.56
C ARG A 138 5.11 -4.87 -13.88
N THR A 139 4.18 -4.44 -14.75
CA THR A 139 3.98 -3.04 -15.14
C THR A 139 3.56 -2.13 -13.98
N PHE A 140 3.09 -2.70 -12.88
CA PHE A 140 2.71 -1.96 -11.66
C PHE A 140 3.74 -2.12 -10.53
N CYS A 141 4.86 -2.79 -10.81
CA CYS A 141 6.01 -2.84 -9.93
C CYS A 141 6.89 -1.62 -10.25
N SER A 142 7.01 -0.71 -9.30
CA SER A 142 7.76 0.53 -9.49
C SER A 142 8.65 0.82 -8.28
N ASP A 143 9.73 1.58 -8.50
CA ASP A 143 10.71 1.88 -7.46
C ASP A 143 10.22 2.94 -6.45
N ASP A 144 9.17 3.67 -6.82
CA ASP A 144 8.48 4.65 -5.99
C ASP A 144 7.33 4.04 -5.16
N ALA A 145 7.09 2.73 -5.29
CA ALA A 145 6.03 2.04 -4.56
C ALA A 145 6.16 2.14 -3.05
N ILE A 146 5.02 2.05 -2.36
CA ILE A 146 4.95 2.15 -0.91
C ILE A 146 4.94 0.75 -0.31
N VAL A 147 5.96 0.44 0.46
CA VAL A 147 6.10 -0.83 1.16
C VAL A 147 5.63 -0.67 2.60
N ILE A 148 4.80 -1.60 3.04
CA ILE A 148 4.27 -1.65 4.40
C ILE A 148 4.86 -2.88 5.08
N LEU A 149 5.62 -2.67 6.16
CA LEU A 149 6.27 -3.73 6.93
C LEU A 149 6.03 -3.53 8.41
N ALA A 150 6.09 -4.64 9.16
CA ALA A 150 6.13 -4.55 10.62
C ALA A 150 7.38 -3.78 11.07
N ARG A 151 7.29 -2.92 12.09
CA ARG A 151 8.41 -2.11 12.60
C ARG A 151 9.61 -2.97 13.01
N SER A 152 9.37 -4.16 13.55
CA SER A 152 10.43 -5.13 13.88
C SER A 152 11.18 -5.67 12.66
N ARG A 153 10.66 -5.45 11.45
CA ARG A 153 11.22 -5.86 10.15
C ARG A 153 11.62 -4.65 9.28
N ALA A 154 11.46 -3.42 9.78
CA ALA A 154 11.84 -2.18 9.08
C ALA A 154 13.35 -2.09 8.82
N THR A 155 14.16 -2.63 9.74
CA THR A 155 15.60 -2.84 9.55
C THR A 155 15.83 -4.17 8.85
N PHE A 156 15.49 -4.25 7.57
CA PHE A 156 16.02 -5.31 6.74
C PHE A 156 17.54 -5.08 6.55
N GLN A 157 18.34 -5.59 7.49
CA GLN A 157 19.67 -6.10 7.15
C GLN A 157 19.45 -7.42 6.42
N ILE A 158 19.13 -7.33 5.13
CA ILE A 158 19.15 -8.49 4.23
C ILE A 158 20.64 -8.73 3.98
N GLY A 159 21.17 -9.80 4.56
CA GLY A 159 22.52 -10.28 4.27
C GLY A 159 22.71 -10.68 2.81
#